data_AF-T1CF23-F1
#
_entry.id   AF-T1CF23-F1
#
_cell.length_a   1.000
_cell.length_b   1.000
_cell.length_c   1.000
_cell.angle_alpha   90.00
_cell.angle_beta   90.00
_cell.angle_gamma   90.00
#
_symmetry.space_group_name_H-M   'P 1'
#
loop_
_entity.id
_entity.type
_entity.pdbx_description
1 polymer ?
#
loop_
_entity_poly.entity_id
_entity_poly.type
_entity_poly.pdbx_seq_one_letter_code
_entity_poly.pdbx_strand_id
1 'polypeptide(L)' 'VAKDSGITREALYKALRPGSEPRFDTVSRVCAALGVRLVAQPVHAPA' A
#
# COMPACT_ATOMS: atom_id res chain seq x y z
N VAL A 1 -0.94 -11.91 -0.58
CA VAL A 1 -1.33 -10.49 -0.33
C VAL A 1 -2.36 -10.37 0.78
N ALA A 2 -3.68 -10.49 0.56
CA ALA A 2 -4.69 -10.22 1.61
C ALA A 2 -4.41 -10.94 2.95
N LYS A 3 -4.17 -12.25 2.89
CA LYS A 3 -3.76 -13.08 4.03
C LYS A 3 -2.50 -12.54 4.72
N ASP A 4 -1.46 -12.27 3.93
CA ASP A 4 -0.14 -11.88 4.43
C ASP A 4 -0.10 -10.42 4.92
N SER A 5 -0.95 -9.55 4.37
CA SER A 5 -1.15 -8.17 4.82
C SER A 5 -2.11 -8.07 6.00
N GLY A 6 -2.72 -9.19 6.43
CA GLY A 6 -3.64 -9.25 7.56
C GLY A 6 -4.98 -8.54 7.33
N ILE A 7 -5.43 -8.42 6.09
CA ILE A 7 -6.73 -7.81 5.74
C ILE A 7 -7.60 -8.77 4.93
N THR A 8 -8.91 -8.57 4.93
CA THR A 8 -9.82 -9.39 4.13
C THR A 8 -9.62 -9.11 2.63
N ARG A 9 -9.99 -10.07 1.77
CA ARG A 9 -9.98 -9.87 0.31
C ARG A 9 -10.85 -8.67 -0.10
N GLU A 10 -12.02 -8.52 0.52
CA GLU A 10 -12.90 -7.39 0.28
C GLU A 10 -12.26 -6.05 0.66
N ALA A 11 -11.61 -5.97 1.82
CA ALA A 11 -10.89 -4.78 2.25
C ALA A 11 -9.74 -4.44 1.30
N LEU A 12 -9.00 -5.44 0.82
CA LEU A 12 -7.95 -5.27 -0.19
C LEU A 12 -8.51 -4.65 -1.47
N TYR A 13 -9.61 -5.18 -2.01
CA TYR A 13 -10.24 -4.62 -3.22
C TYR A 13 -10.78 -3.21 -2.99
N LYS A 14 -11.39 -2.96 -1.82
CA LYS A 14 -11.85 -1.60 -1.46
C LYS A 14 -10.70 -0.61 -1.36
N ALA A 15 -9.54 -1.02 -0.87
CA ALA A 15 -8.37 -0.17 -0.66
C ALA A 15 -7.56 0.11 -1.93
N LEU A 16 -7.69 -0.72 -2.98
CA LEU A 16 -6.92 -0.61 -4.22
C LEU A 16 -7.76 -0.22 -5.45
N ARG A 17 -9.08 -0.03 -5.29
CA ARG A 17 -9.94 0.42 -6.40
C ARG A 17 -9.63 1.89 -6.77
N PRO A 18 -9.87 2.30 -8.04
CA PRO A 18 -9.78 3.70 -8.43
C PRO A 18 -10.63 4.62 -7.53
N GLY A 19 -10.07 5.79 -7.17
CA GLY A 19 -10.75 6.76 -6.30
C GLY A 19 -10.90 6.32 -4.84
N SER A 20 -10.22 5.26 -4.40
CA SER A 20 -10.18 4.91 -2.98
C SER A 20 -9.21 5.79 -2.21
N GLU A 21 -9.50 5.99 -0.92
CA GLU A 21 -8.67 6.74 0.03
C GLU A 21 -8.15 5.78 1.12
N PRO A 22 -7.23 4.85 0.79
CA PRO A 22 -6.70 3.92 1.77
C PRO A 22 -5.87 4.66 2.82
N ARG A 23 -6.01 4.26 4.09
CA ARG A 23 -5.11 4.72 5.15
C ARG A 23 -3.68 4.27 4.87
N PHE A 24 -2.71 5.07 5.30
CA PHE A 24 -1.28 4.77 5.13
C PHE A 24 -0.90 3.37 5.64
N ASP A 25 -1.38 2.97 6.82
CA ASP A 25 -1.12 1.62 7.39
C ASP A 25 -1.57 0.49 6.45
N THR A 26 -2.72 0.65 5.77
CA THR A 26 -3.19 -0.34 4.78
C THR A 26 -2.22 -0.45 3.62
N VAL A 27 -1.77 0.68 3.07
CA VAL A 27 -0.79 0.71 1.97
C VAL A 27 0.52 0.06 2.39
N SER A 28 1.03 0.42 3.58
CA SER A 28 2.27 -0.13 4.14
C SER A 28 2.22 -1.65 4.30
N ARG A 29 1.12 -2.20 4.85
CA ARG A 29 0.91 -3.64 5.01
C ARG A 29 0.83 -4.37 3.68
N VAL A 30 0.17 -3.77 2.67
CA VAL A 30 0.09 -4.33 1.32
C VAL A 30 1.47 -4.36 0.67
N CYS A 31 2.25 -3.29 0.78
CA CYS A 31 3.64 -3.25 0.32
C CYS A 31 4.48 -4.36 0.97
N ALA A 32 4.43 -4.50 2.30
CA ALA A 32 5.15 -5.55 3.02
C ALA A 32 4.75 -6.96 2.56
N ALA A 33 3.45 -7.21 2.38
CA ALA A 33 2.92 -8.49 1.88
C ALA A 33 3.30 -8.81 0.42
N LEU A 34 3.64 -7.78 -0.36
CA LEU A 34 4.17 -7.90 -1.72
C LEU A 34 5.70 -8.04 -1.74
N GLY A 35 6.38 -7.95 -0.59
CA GLY A 35 7.83 -7.98 -0.50
C GLY A 35 8.51 -6.69 -0.97
N VAL A 36 7.77 -5.57 -1.03
CA VAL A 36 8.29 -4.26 -1.44
C VAL A 36 8.32 -3.27 -0.28
N ARG A 37 9.19 -2.25 -0.38
CA ARG A 37 9.27 -1.18 0.62
C ARG A 37 8.68 0.10 0.05
N LEU A 38 7.84 0.75 0.85
CA LEU A 38 7.39 2.11 0.55
C LEU A 38 8.51 3.09 0.93
N VAL A 39 9.05 3.80 -0.05
CA VAL A 39 10.16 4.74 0.15
C VAL A 39 9.72 6.12 -0.32
N ALA A 40 9.85 7.12 0.53
CA ALA A 40 9.71 8.51 0.12
C ALA A 40 10.95 8.92 -0.68
N GLN A 41 10.75 9.30 -1.93
CA GLN A 41 11.80 9.86 -2.77
C GLN A 41 11.54 11.35 -3.00
N PRO A 42 12.58 12.19 -3.02
CA PRO A 42 12.41 13.58 -3.39
C PRO A 42 11.90 13.65 -4.83
N VAL A 43 10.88 14.48 -5.07
CA VAL A 43 10.34 14.70 -6.42
C VAL A 43 11.40 15.33 -7.34
N HIS A 44 12.31 16.10 -6.75
CA HIS A 44 13.47 16.68 -7.42
C HIS A 44 14.73 16.40 -6.58
N ALA A 45 15.70 15.71 -7.14
CA ALA A 45 17.02 15.59 -6.52
C ALA A 45 17.73 16.96 -6.60
N PRO A 46 18.37 17.44 -5.53
CA PRO A 46 19.26 18.58 -5.65
C PRO A 46 20.40 18.22 -6.62
N ALA A 47 20.70 19.14 -7.53
CA ALA A 47 21.77 19.00 -8.51
C ALA A 47 23.15 18.85 -7.83
#